data_AF-A0A2V6M6M0-F1
#
_entry.id   AF-A0A2V6M6M0-F1
#
_cell.length_a   1.000
_cell.length_b   1.000
_cell.length_c   1.000
_cell.angle_alpha   90.00
_cell.angle_beta   90.00
_cell.angle_gamma   90.00
#
_symmetry.space_group_name_H-M   'P 1'
#
loop_
_entity.id
_entity.type
_entity.pdbx_description
1 polymer ?
#
loop_
_entity_poly.entity_id
_entity_poly.type
_entity_poly.pdbx_seq_one_letter_code
_entity_poly.pdbx_strand_id
1 'polypeptide(L)'
;MAQLPACLGSEFRCQLFGVPRAFLMTISDEEFMAIVEAAAGPDDFPRRKGPSASSVARNIRTSRGVREPLSGHPRVRLPGWANELREMLHALGELEFSSRRSSPLQKVCEVGSQYGLRRLERTVSSELLSLLCPIAKRRLKDNLQRVLVRATRPCFALELNAFRCAFEAIYSEKGAATTELIERKFLGKPPYHRLISLFKNFPVLAKLWSLLISQWRDHIAELLLRFSADRVAVSRTFFAARPVDKILNIRPGLSDPHNKGRSVMLLQCHASSIIYKPRSGHGEQEWFSFIRYLNAGSFRPKL
;
A
#
# COMPACT_ATOMS: atom_id res chain seq x y z
N MET A 1 68.21 16.30 23.00
CA MET A 1 67.99 14.95 23.54
C MET A 1 66.65 15.00 24.27
N ALA A 2 65.55 14.36 23.89
CA ALA A 2 65.32 13.25 22.97
C ALA A 2 64.12 13.54 22.05
N GLN A 3 64.13 12.90 20.88
CA GLN A 3 63.22 13.06 19.75
C GLN A 3 61.77 12.60 20.03
N LEU A 4 60.82 13.42 19.59
CA LEU A 4 59.50 13.00 19.13
C LEU A 4 59.61 12.50 17.67
N PRO A 5 59.01 11.36 17.29
CA PRO A 5 58.82 11.05 15.88
C PRO A 5 57.55 11.70 15.33
N ALA A 6 57.73 12.47 14.26
CA ALA A 6 56.70 12.85 13.32
C ALA A 6 56.63 11.81 12.18
N CYS A 7 55.43 11.65 11.63
CA CYS A 7 55.01 11.17 10.30
C CYS A 7 53.81 10.21 10.45
N LEU A 8 52.56 10.68 10.29
CA LEU A 8 51.83 10.96 9.04
C LEU A 8 51.50 9.69 8.22
N GLY A 9 50.21 9.40 8.17
CA GLY A 9 49.56 8.43 7.29
C GLY A 9 48.36 7.78 8.01
N SER A 10 47.12 7.82 7.57
CA SER A 10 46.43 8.54 6.51
C SER A 10 44.93 8.29 6.74
N GLU A 11 44.15 9.37 6.70
CA GLU A 11 42.75 9.40 6.24
C GLU A 11 41.71 8.51 6.95
N PHE A 12 41.11 9.06 8.02
CA PHE A 12 39.67 8.92 8.23
C PHE A 12 38.94 9.49 7.00
N ARG A 13 38.65 8.65 6.01
CA ARG A 13 37.86 9.06 4.85
C ARG A 13 36.38 9.14 5.21
N CYS A 14 35.98 10.34 5.62
CA CYS A 14 34.64 10.85 5.42
C CYS A 14 34.42 11.00 3.89
N GLN A 15 33.88 9.97 3.23
CA GLN A 15 33.49 10.05 1.82
C GLN A 15 32.12 10.73 1.70
N LEU A 16 32.13 12.06 1.82
CA LEU A 16 31.12 12.91 1.22
C LEU A 16 31.61 13.28 -0.20
N PHE A 17 30.80 12.92 -1.19
CA PHE A 17 30.87 13.31 -2.61
C PHE A 17 31.98 12.69 -3.46
N GLY A 18 31.64 11.57 -4.10
CA GLY A 18 32.46 10.96 -5.16
C GLY A 18 31.94 9.61 -5.63
N VAL A 19 30.70 9.53 -6.10
CA VAL A 19 30.27 8.38 -6.94
C VAL A 19 29.81 8.93 -8.29
N PRO A 20 30.52 8.63 -9.39
CA PRO A 20 30.03 8.92 -10.73
C PRO A 20 28.69 8.22 -10.98
N ARG A 21 27.75 8.99 -11.54
CA ARG A 21 26.42 8.58 -12.00
C ARG A 21 26.47 7.30 -12.85
N ALA A 22 25.45 6.45 -12.64
CA ALA A 22 24.96 5.37 -13.51
C ALA A 22 25.36 3.92 -13.13
N PHE A 23 24.91 3.41 -11.97
CA PHE A 23 24.55 1.98 -11.79
C PHE A 23 23.82 1.69 -10.44
N LEU A 24 22.75 2.43 -10.12
CA LEU A 24 21.90 2.10 -8.95
C LEU A 24 20.43 1.96 -9.36
N MET A 25 20.20 0.94 -10.19
CA MET A 25 19.00 0.11 -10.13
C MET A 25 19.42 -1.28 -9.67
N THR A 26 18.74 -2.01 -8.81
CA THR A 26 17.71 -1.72 -7.79
C THR A 26 17.50 -3.07 -7.09
N ILE A 27 17.70 -3.13 -5.77
CA ILE A 27 17.58 -4.32 -4.89
C ILE A 27 18.71 -5.38 -4.99
N SER A 28 19.51 -5.49 -3.93
CA SER A 28 19.71 -6.73 -3.16
C SER A 28 20.08 -6.33 -1.72
N ASP A 29 19.47 -6.92 -0.70
CA ASP A 29 20.24 -7.78 0.23
C ASP A 29 19.57 -9.14 -0.01
N GLU A 30 20.33 -10.10 -0.58
CA GLU A 30 19.95 -11.21 -1.50
C GLU A 30 18.46 -11.25 -1.94
N GLU A 31 18.18 -10.21 -2.75
CA GLU A 31 16.94 -9.71 -3.37
C GLU A 31 15.70 -9.48 -2.48
N PHE A 32 15.98 -8.99 -1.28
CA PHE A 32 15.06 -8.47 -0.27
C PHE A 32 13.97 -9.45 0.21
N MET A 33 14.27 -10.53 0.91
CA MET A 33 15.32 -11.52 0.68
C MET A 33 14.62 -12.66 -0.08
N ALA A 34 14.92 -12.84 -1.37
CA ALA A 34 14.10 -13.51 -2.39
C ALA A 34 12.59 -13.12 -2.33
N ILE A 35 12.36 -11.81 -2.28
CA ILE A 35 11.07 -11.11 -2.22
C ILE A 35 10.16 -11.73 -1.16
N VAL A 36 10.64 -11.57 0.08
CA VAL A 36 10.02 -12.13 1.29
C VAL A 36 9.83 -13.64 1.16
N GLU A 37 10.85 -14.33 0.59
CA GLU A 37 10.92 -15.75 0.17
C GLU A 37 9.58 -16.36 -0.28
N ALA A 38 9.06 -15.77 -1.36
CA ALA A 38 7.87 -16.23 -2.06
C ALA A 38 6.64 -16.47 -1.15
N ALA A 39 6.41 -15.59 -0.18
CA ALA A 39 5.23 -15.60 0.72
C ALA A 39 5.21 -16.67 1.78
N ALA A 40 6.12 -17.64 1.68
CA ALA A 40 6.25 -18.81 2.52
C ALA A 40 5.01 -19.76 2.67
N GLY A 41 4.35 -20.13 1.55
CA GLY A 41 3.82 -21.52 1.30
C GLY A 41 2.37 -21.92 1.69
N PRO A 42 1.88 -23.09 1.21
CA PRO A 42 0.82 -23.31 0.19
C PRO A 42 -0.58 -22.76 0.48
N ASP A 43 -0.77 -22.15 1.65
CA ASP A 43 -2.03 -22.14 2.35
C ASP A 43 -2.03 -20.96 3.34
N ASP A 44 -2.16 -19.72 2.84
CA ASP A 44 -2.42 -18.49 3.63
C ASP A 44 -3.82 -18.55 4.35
N PHE A 45 -4.20 -19.72 4.86
CA PHE A 45 -5.53 -20.35 5.07
C PHE A 45 -6.54 -19.65 5.99
N PRO A 46 -7.86 -19.92 5.79
CA PRO A 46 -8.45 -21.16 6.29
C PRO A 46 -9.03 -22.07 5.19
N ARG A 47 -8.57 -23.33 5.17
CA ARG A 47 -9.42 -24.43 4.69
C ARG A 47 -10.50 -24.65 5.74
N ARG A 48 -11.68 -24.07 5.55
CA ARG A 48 -12.89 -24.73 6.05
C ARG A 48 -13.14 -25.94 5.16
N LYS A 49 -12.54 -27.08 5.51
CA LYS A 49 -13.08 -28.36 5.09
C LYS A 49 -13.92 -28.87 6.25
N GLY A 50 -15.22 -29.01 6.00
CA GLY A 50 -16.03 -30.01 6.69
C GLY A 50 -15.36 -31.39 6.58
N PRO A 51 -15.83 -32.38 7.34
CA PRO A 51 -15.07 -33.59 7.58
C PRO A 51 -14.81 -34.42 6.30
N SER A 52 -13.67 -35.12 6.34
CA SER A 52 -13.23 -36.26 5.52
C SER A 52 -12.42 -35.94 4.24
N ALA A 53 -11.50 -36.77 3.78
CA ALA A 53 -10.79 -37.93 4.34
C ALA A 53 -9.59 -38.21 3.41
N SER A 54 -8.60 -38.93 3.97
CA SER A 54 -7.73 -39.93 3.32
C SER A 54 -7.03 -39.65 1.98
N SER A 55 -5.70 -39.72 1.99
CA SER A 55 -4.87 -40.70 1.24
C SER A 55 -3.42 -40.16 1.14
N VAL A 56 -2.48 -40.64 1.95
CA VAL A 56 -1.53 -41.74 1.62
C VAL A 56 -0.69 -41.47 0.37
N ALA A 57 0.59 -41.14 0.57
CA ALA A 57 1.77 -41.73 -0.12
C ALA A 57 3.03 -40.93 0.32
N ARG A 58 3.80 -41.40 1.31
CA ARG A 58 4.93 -42.37 1.27
C ARG A 58 6.27 -41.80 0.75
N ASN A 59 7.27 -41.96 1.60
CA ASN A 59 8.70 -41.66 1.45
C ASN A 59 9.37 -42.34 0.25
N ILE A 60 10.31 -41.64 -0.40
CA ILE A 60 11.45 -42.27 -1.10
C ILE A 60 12.73 -41.49 -0.75
N ARG A 61 13.63 -42.15 -0.02
CA ARG A 61 15.08 -41.84 0.03
C ARG A 61 15.76 -42.72 -1.02
N THR A 62 16.54 -42.14 -1.91
CA THR A 62 17.65 -42.85 -2.58
C THR A 62 18.82 -41.90 -2.80
N SER A 63 19.95 -42.29 -2.22
CA SER A 63 21.30 -41.80 -2.51
C SER A 63 21.79 -42.35 -3.86
N ARG A 64 22.23 -41.48 -4.77
CA ARG A 64 23.29 -41.76 -5.76
C ARG A 64 23.69 -40.47 -6.46
N GLY A 65 25.00 -40.21 -6.49
CA GLY A 65 25.58 -39.03 -7.10
C GLY A 65 25.49 -39.05 -8.62
N VAL A 66 25.12 -37.89 -9.17
CA VAL A 66 25.42 -37.46 -10.54
C VAL A 66 25.80 -35.98 -10.42
N ARG A 67 27.00 -35.62 -10.88
CA ARG A 67 27.40 -34.21 -11.06
C ARG A 67 26.67 -33.69 -12.29
N GLU A 68 25.76 -32.73 -12.10
CA GLU A 68 25.14 -31.95 -13.18
C GLU A 68 25.68 -30.50 -13.18
N PRO A 69 25.67 -29.81 -14.34
CA PRO A 69 26.47 -28.62 -14.57
C PRO A 69 25.96 -27.39 -13.82
N LEU A 70 26.92 -26.63 -13.26
CA LEU A 70 26.74 -25.29 -12.72
C LEU A 70 26.42 -24.30 -13.85
N SER A 71 25.17 -24.24 -14.32
CA SER A 71 24.63 -23.05 -15.01
C SER A 71 23.13 -23.19 -15.23
N GLY A 72 22.32 -22.62 -14.34
CA GLY A 72 20.88 -22.53 -14.54
C GLY A 72 20.15 -22.40 -13.21
N HIS A 73 20.17 -21.22 -12.59
CA HIS A 73 19.24 -20.94 -11.50
C HIS A 73 17.81 -21.23 -12.00
N PRO A 74 17.04 -22.14 -11.36
CA PRO A 74 15.66 -22.37 -11.75
C PRO A 74 14.91 -21.04 -11.68
N ARG A 75 14.25 -20.63 -12.78
CA ARG A 75 13.41 -19.42 -12.78
C ARG A 75 12.25 -19.63 -11.81
N VAL A 76 12.39 -19.15 -10.57
CA VAL A 76 11.35 -19.19 -9.54
C VAL A 76 10.13 -18.40 -10.04
N ARG A 77 8.98 -19.06 -10.23
CA ARG A 77 7.71 -18.36 -10.46
C ARG A 77 7.18 -17.85 -9.12
N LEU A 78 7.19 -16.53 -8.94
CA LEU A 78 6.66 -15.89 -7.74
C LEU A 78 5.12 -15.92 -7.71
N PRO A 79 4.49 -16.08 -6.54
CA PRO A 79 3.04 -15.92 -6.39
C PRO A 79 2.58 -14.50 -6.73
N GLY A 80 1.31 -14.33 -7.11
CA GLY A 80 0.78 -13.06 -7.64
C GLY A 80 1.05 -11.84 -6.77
N TRP A 81 0.88 -11.95 -5.45
CA TRP A 81 1.14 -10.86 -4.52
C TRP A 81 2.65 -10.51 -4.39
N ALA A 82 3.57 -11.48 -4.57
CA ALA A 82 5.01 -11.22 -4.57
C ALA A 82 5.44 -10.45 -5.83
N ASN A 83 4.79 -10.74 -6.97
CA ASN A 83 4.98 -9.93 -8.18
C ASN A 83 4.51 -8.48 -7.95
N GLU A 84 3.35 -8.27 -7.31
CA GLU A 84 2.85 -6.93 -6.98
C GLU A 84 3.79 -6.19 -6.01
N LEU A 85 4.40 -6.89 -5.05
CA LEU A 85 5.41 -6.30 -4.17
C LEU A 85 6.66 -5.89 -4.96
N ARG A 86 7.18 -6.77 -5.83
CA ARG A 86 8.35 -6.46 -6.67
C ARG A 86 8.10 -5.24 -7.55
N GLU A 87 6.95 -5.21 -8.23
CA GLU A 87 6.55 -4.09 -9.10
C GLU A 87 6.45 -2.78 -8.30
N MET A 88 5.89 -2.83 -7.09
CA MET A 88 5.83 -1.67 -6.21
C MET A 88 7.24 -1.17 -5.88
N LEU A 89 8.13 -2.03 -5.40
CA LEU A 89 9.48 -1.61 -5.00
C LEU A 89 10.26 -0.99 -6.16
N HIS A 90 10.17 -1.57 -7.35
CA HIS A 90 10.78 -0.99 -8.56
C HIS A 90 10.20 0.39 -8.88
N ALA A 91 8.87 0.53 -8.87
CA ALA A 91 8.22 1.78 -9.21
C ALA A 91 8.44 2.90 -8.17
N LEU A 92 8.67 2.54 -6.90
CA LEU A 92 9.06 3.50 -5.87
C LEU A 92 10.46 4.10 -6.12
N GLY A 93 11.33 3.39 -6.84
CA GLY A 93 12.64 3.89 -7.29
C GLY A 93 12.55 5.12 -8.20
N GLU A 94 11.46 5.21 -8.97
CA GLU A 94 11.21 6.27 -9.96
C GLU A 94 10.47 7.50 -9.40
N LEU A 95 10.28 7.56 -8.08
CA LEU A 95 9.49 8.60 -7.43
C LEU A 95 10.34 9.49 -6.55
N GLU A 96 9.98 10.77 -6.54
CA GLU A 96 10.63 11.80 -5.74
C GLU A 96 9.72 12.30 -4.62
N PHE A 97 10.33 12.81 -3.55
CA PHE A 97 9.56 13.44 -2.48
C PHE A 97 8.94 14.73 -3.00
N SER A 98 7.66 14.94 -2.66
CA SER A 98 6.98 16.20 -2.87
C SER A 98 7.72 17.36 -2.20
N SER A 99 7.79 18.50 -2.89
CA SER A 99 8.32 19.75 -2.34
C SER A 99 7.39 20.37 -1.29
N ARG A 100 6.14 19.90 -1.19
CA ARG A 100 5.15 20.41 -0.24
C ARG A 100 5.60 20.17 1.20
N ARG A 101 5.29 21.15 2.06
CA ARG A 101 5.54 21.04 3.50
C ARG A 101 4.56 20.04 4.12
N SER A 102 5.10 18.97 4.70
CA SER A 102 4.36 17.88 5.35
C SER A 102 5.33 17.10 6.24
N SER A 103 4.80 16.32 7.18
CA SER A 103 5.66 15.54 8.08
C SER A 103 6.43 14.46 7.31
N PRO A 104 7.59 14.00 7.82
CA PRO A 104 8.36 12.94 7.19
C PRO A 104 7.54 11.69 6.85
N LEU A 105 6.70 11.25 7.79
CA LEU A 105 5.79 10.11 7.59
C LEU A 105 4.81 10.36 6.43
N GLN A 106 4.24 11.57 6.35
CA GLN A 106 3.34 11.93 5.26
C GLN A 106 4.05 11.92 3.91
N LYS A 107 5.29 12.43 3.82
CA LYS A 107 6.09 12.41 2.59
C LYS A 107 6.37 11.01 2.09
N VAL A 108 6.79 10.12 2.99
CA VAL A 108 7.03 8.71 2.69
C VAL A 108 5.77 8.01 2.20
N CYS A 109 4.64 8.22 2.87
CA CYS A 109 3.37 7.62 2.47
C CYS A 109 2.76 8.26 1.21
N GLU A 110 3.09 9.52 0.89
CA GLU A 110 2.64 10.17 -0.35
C GLU A 110 3.17 9.42 -1.56
N VAL A 111 4.44 9.02 -1.53
CA VAL A 111 5.09 8.22 -2.59
C VAL A 111 4.32 6.92 -2.84
N GLY A 112 3.98 6.18 -1.78
CA GLY A 112 3.18 4.95 -1.88
C GLY A 112 1.78 5.20 -2.46
N SER A 113 1.11 6.28 -2.03
CA SER A 113 -0.20 6.64 -2.58
C SER A 113 -0.16 7.07 -4.05
N GLN A 114 0.93 7.72 -4.47
CA GLN A 114 1.16 8.10 -5.86
C GLN A 114 1.41 6.88 -6.72
N TYR A 115 2.19 5.91 -6.25
CA TYR A 115 2.32 4.61 -6.91
C TYR A 115 0.96 3.92 -7.07
N GLY A 116 0.16 3.85 -6.01
CA GLY A 116 -1.17 3.22 -6.05
C GLY A 116 -2.10 3.88 -7.09
N LEU A 117 -2.13 5.21 -7.15
CA LEU A 117 -2.89 5.92 -8.17
C LEU A 117 -2.41 5.60 -9.59
N ARG A 118 -1.09 5.62 -9.84
CA ARG A 118 -0.51 5.23 -11.15
C ARG A 118 -0.87 3.79 -11.51
N ARG A 119 -0.86 2.88 -10.52
CA ARG A 119 -1.23 1.48 -10.70
C ARG A 119 -2.71 1.33 -11.07
N LEU A 120 -3.61 2.07 -10.42
CA LEU A 120 -5.03 2.13 -10.78
C LEU A 120 -5.20 2.60 -12.24
N GLU A 121 -4.53 3.69 -12.61
CA GLU A 121 -4.63 4.27 -13.96
C GLU A 121 -4.11 3.35 -15.07
N ARG A 122 -3.18 2.44 -14.76
CA ARG A 122 -2.71 1.41 -15.69
C ARG A 122 -3.61 0.18 -15.76
N THR A 123 -4.42 -0.07 -14.74
CA THR A 123 -5.20 -1.31 -14.60
C THR A 123 -6.64 -1.13 -15.07
N VAL A 124 -7.17 0.09 -14.95
CA VAL A 124 -8.56 0.43 -15.28
C VAL A 124 -8.59 1.12 -16.65
N SER A 125 -9.60 0.84 -17.47
CA SER A 125 -9.76 1.46 -18.79
C SER A 125 -9.91 2.98 -18.71
N SER A 126 -9.50 3.68 -19.77
CA SER A 126 -9.64 5.13 -19.87
C SER A 126 -11.11 5.58 -19.75
N GLU A 127 -12.04 4.79 -20.28
CA GLU A 127 -13.49 5.03 -20.16
C GLU A 127 -13.95 5.06 -18.70
N LEU A 128 -13.59 4.05 -17.90
CA LEU A 128 -13.95 4.01 -16.48
C LEU A 128 -13.23 5.09 -15.67
N LEU A 129 -11.97 5.38 -15.99
CA LEU A 129 -11.23 6.48 -15.35
C LEU A 129 -11.83 7.85 -15.67
N SER A 130 -12.51 8.00 -16.82
CA SER A 130 -13.17 9.25 -17.22
C SER A 130 -14.40 9.58 -16.36
N LEU A 131 -14.93 8.60 -15.63
CA LEU A 131 -16.00 8.78 -14.64
C LEU A 131 -15.53 9.59 -13.43
N LEU A 132 -14.21 9.62 -13.15
CA LEU A 132 -13.65 10.33 -12.00
C LEU A 132 -13.16 11.72 -12.40
N CYS A 133 -13.75 12.75 -11.79
CA CYS A 133 -13.19 14.11 -11.87
C CYS A 133 -11.84 14.21 -11.12
N PRO A 134 -11.01 15.23 -11.44
CA PRO A 134 -9.69 15.41 -10.79
C PRO A 134 -9.76 15.49 -9.26
N ILE A 135 -10.82 16.10 -8.71
CA ILE A 135 -11.03 16.17 -7.26
C ILE A 135 -11.28 14.77 -6.69
N ALA A 136 -12.13 13.96 -7.33
CA ALA A 136 -12.39 12.60 -6.90
C ALA A 136 -11.11 11.74 -6.92
N LYS A 137 -10.32 11.82 -8.01
CA LYS A 137 -9.00 11.13 -8.09
C LYS A 137 -8.07 11.54 -6.96
N ARG A 138 -8.00 12.84 -6.64
CA ARG A 138 -7.21 13.36 -5.52
C ARG A 138 -7.68 12.78 -4.18
N ARG A 139 -8.99 12.78 -3.92
CA ARG A 139 -9.54 12.23 -2.67
C ARG A 139 -9.28 10.73 -2.50
N LEU A 140 -9.28 9.99 -3.60
CA LEU A 140 -8.89 8.58 -3.61
C LEU A 140 -7.40 8.41 -3.25
N LYS A 141 -6.51 9.21 -3.85
CA LYS A 141 -5.07 9.22 -3.49
C LYS A 141 -4.88 9.56 -2.01
N ASP A 142 -5.53 10.61 -1.52
CA ASP A 142 -5.45 11.06 -0.12
C ASP A 142 -5.97 9.97 0.85
N ASN A 143 -6.99 9.21 0.45
CA ASN A 143 -7.47 8.07 1.22
C ASN A 143 -6.43 6.96 1.31
N LEU A 144 -5.82 6.57 0.19
CA LEU A 144 -4.75 5.58 0.20
C LEU A 144 -3.57 6.06 1.05
N GLN A 145 -3.18 7.33 0.94
CA GLN A 145 -2.13 7.90 1.78
C GLN A 145 -2.47 7.78 3.27
N ARG A 146 -3.70 8.08 3.68
CA ARG A 146 -4.14 7.91 5.08
C ARG A 146 -4.05 6.46 5.56
N VAL A 147 -4.42 5.51 4.70
CA VAL A 147 -4.31 4.07 4.98
C VAL A 147 -2.84 3.68 5.20
N LEU A 148 -1.94 4.10 4.31
CA LEU A 148 -0.51 3.83 4.43
C LEU A 148 0.11 4.51 5.65
N VAL A 149 -0.26 5.76 5.95
CA VAL A 149 0.20 6.48 7.15
C VAL A 149 -0.18 5.69 8.41
N ARG A 150 -1.42 5.20 8.51
CA ARG A 150 -1.88 4.43 9.67
C ARG A 150 -1.06 3.14 9.84
N ALA A 151 -0.81 2.42 8.75
CA ALA A 151 -0.03 1.17 8.79
C ALA A 151 1.46 1.42 9.12
N THR A 152 2.02 2.53 8.65
CA THR A 152 3.46 2.81 8.70
C THR A 152 3.91 3.50 9.99
N ARG A 153 2.99 4.22 10.65
CA ARG A 153 3.27 5.04 11.82
C ARG A 153 4.13 4.35 12.90
N PRO A 154 3.79 3.15 13.40
CA PRO A 154 4.55 2.55 14.51
C PRO A 154 6.02 2.27 14.13
N CYS A 155 6.25 1.64 12.98
CA CYS A 155 7.60 1.33 12.48
C CYS A 155 8.40 2.62 12.21
N PHE A 156 7.77 3.61 11.59
CA PHE A 156 8.42 4.87 11.26
C PHE A 156 8.77 5.69 12.51
N ALA A 157 7.90 5.71 13.52
CA ALA A 157 8.17 6.41 14.77
C ALA A 157 9.36 5.80 15.51
N LEU A 158 9.46 4.46 15.54
CA LEU A 158 10.60 3.76 16.14
C LEU A 158 11.92 4.13 15.44
N GLU A 159 11.96 4.05 14.12
CA GLU A 159 13.14 4.41 13.31
C GLU A 159 13.55 5.87 13.49
N LEU A 160 12.58 6.79 13.45
CA LEU A 160 12.86 8.20 13.61
C LEU A 160 13.38 8.52 15.01
N ASN A 161 12.80 7.91 16.06
CA ASN A 161 13.26 8.11 17.42
C ASN A 161 14.68 7.54 17.63
N ALA A 162 14.95 6.34 17.13
CA ALA A 162 16.30 5.76 17.17
C ALA A 162 17.33 6.66 16.46
N PHE A 163 16.97 7.17 15.28
CA PHE A 163 17.82 8.11 14.55
C PHE A 163 18.04 9.40 15.33
N ARG A 164 17.00 9.96 15.95
CA ARG A 164 17.11 11.17 16.78
C ARG A 164 18.08 10.97 17.94
N CYS A 165 17.92 9.89 18.71
CA CYS A 165 18.82 9.60 19.83
C CYS A 165 20.28 9.42 19.38
N ALA A 166 20.50 8.70 18.28
CA ALA A 166 21.84 8.51 17.72
C ALA A 166 22.44 9.83 17.21
N PHE A 167 21.63 10.64 16.53
CA PHE A 167 22.04 11.95 16.03
C PHE A 167 22.42 12.89 17.17
N GLU A 168 21.58 12.96 18.22
CA GLU A 168 21.86 13.77 19.41
C GLU A 168 23.15 13.30 20.08
N ALA A 169 23.35 12.01 20.32
CA ALA A 169 24.57 11.48 20.96
C ALA A 169 25.85 11.78 20.16
N ILE A 170 25.81 11.70 18.83
CA ILE A 170 26.99 11.94 17.97
C ILE A 170 27.29 13.43 17.79
N TYR A 171 26.25 14.28 17.75
CA TYR A 171 26.37 15.69 17.41
C TYR A 171 26.12 16.64 18.60
N SER A 172 26.08 16.13 19.83
CA SER A 172 25.74 16.85 21.09
C SER A 172 26.50 18.17 21.30
N GLU A 173 27.70 18.33 20.73
CA GLU A 173 28.53 19.54 20.92
C GLU A 173 28.33 20.63 19.87
N LYS A 174 27.62 20.37 18.75
CA LYS A 174 27.46 21.33 17.63
C LYS A 174 26.11 22.05 17.65
N GLY A 175 25.80 22.73 18.75
CA GLY A 175 24.55 23.50 18.91
C GLY A 175 23.28 22.65 18.88
N ALA A 176 22.16 23.20 19.36
CA ALA A 176 20.89 22.49 19.34
C ALA A 176 20.43 22.28 17.89
N ALA A 177 20.61 21.07 17.34
CA ALA A 177 20.10 20.72 16.02
C ALA A 177 18.57 20.84 16.02
N THR A 178 18.02 21.60 15.08
CA THR A 178 16.56 21.76 15.00
C THR A 178 15.89 20.45 14.56
N THR A 179 14.66 20.23 15.02
CA THR A 179 13.83 19.07 14.60
C THR A 179 13.78 18.94 13.08
N GLU A 180 13.63 20.05 12.36
CA GLU A 180 13.59 20.07 10.90
C GLU A 180 14.89 19.58 10.25
N LEU A 181 16.05 19.91 10.84
CA LEU A 181 17.35 19.43 10.36
C LEU A 181 17.45 17.92 10.52
N ILE A 182 17.07 17.40 11.70
CA ILE A 182 17.11 15.97 12.00
C ILE A 182 16.16 15.20 11.07
N GLU A 183 14.92 15.67 10.92
CA GLU A 183 13.94 15.07 10.01
C GLU A 183 14.41 15.08 8.55
N ARG A 184 15.03 16.17 8.10
CA ARG A 184 15.59 16.27 6.74
C ARG A 184 16.74 15.28 6.53
N LYS A 185 17.62 15.13 7.53
CA LYS A 185 18.72 14.17 7.49
C LYS A 185 18.21 12.73 7.54
N PHE A 186 17.20 12.46 8.35
CA PHE A 186 16.55 11.16 8.47
C PHE A 186 15.88 10.71 7.16
N LEU A 187 15.13 11.61 6.51
CA LEU A 187 14.46 11.29 5.26
C LEU A 187 15.47 10.97 4.14
N GLY A 188 16.58 11.70 4.10
CA GLY A 188 17.53 11.61 3.01
C GLY A 188 16.89 11.89 1.64
N LYS A 189 17.63 11.61 0.57
CA LYS A 189 17.13 11.56 -0.81
C LYS A 189 17.92 10.49 -1.58
N PRO A 190 17.31 9.75 -2.52
CA PRO A 190 15.88 9.75 -2.92
C PRO A 190 14.95 9.01 -1.94
N PRO A 191 13.60 9.14 -2.07
CA PRO A 191 12.62 8.44 -1.21
C PRO A 191 12.83 6.93 -1.11
N TYR A 192 13.26 6.36 -2.23
CA TYR A 192 13.54 4.95 -2.37
C TYR A 192 14.49 4.43 -1.28
N HIS A 193 15.59 5.14 -0.98
CA HIS A 193 16.54 4.69 0.04
C HIS A 193 15.91 4.60 1.43
N ARG A 194 15.10 5.60 1.82
CA ARG A 194 14.42 5.59 3.12
C ARG A 194 13.35 4.51 3.19
N LEU A 195 12.58 4.31 2.12
CA LEU A 195 11.57 3.26 2.04
C LEU A 195 12.20 1.86 2.11
N ILE A 196 13.27 1.61 1.34
CA ILE A 196 13.97 0.33 1.36
C ILE A 196 14.60 0.06 2.73
N SER A 197 15.26 1.05 3.33
CA SER A 197 15.81 0.88 4.68
C SER A 197 14.71 0.56 5.71
N LEU A 198 13.55 1.24 5.63
CA LEU A 198 12.41 0.94 6.49
C LEU A 198 11.87 -0.48 6.25
N PHE A 199 11.73 -0.90 5.00
CA PHE A 199 11.21 -2.23 4.66
C PHE A 199 12.19 -3.37 4.99
N LYS A 200 13.51 -3.12 4.92
CA LYS A 200 14.54 -4.04 5.42
C LYS A 200 14.38 -4.31 6.92
N ASN A 201 14.13 -3.27 7.71
CA ASN A 201 13.93 -3.42 9.15
C ASN A 201 12.54 -3.96 9.51
N PHE A 202 11.53 -3.76 8.65
CA PHE A 202 10.16 -4.25 8.85
C PHE A 202 9.57 -4.93 7.59
N PRO A 203 9.98 -6.17 7.25
CA PRO A 203 9.57 -6.83 6.00
C PRO A 203 8.06 -7.06 5.86
N VAL A 204 7.36 -7.32 6.98
CA VAL A 204 5.89 -7.48 6.99
C VAL A 204 5.18 -6.20 6.57
N LEU A 205 5.75 -5.02 6.87
CA LEU A 205 5.20 -3.74 6.44
C LEU A 205 5.24 -3.61 4.91
N ALA A 206 6.27 -4.14 4.25
CA ALA A 206 6.37 -4.14 2.79
C ALA A 206 5.25 -4.98 2.14
N LYS A 207 5.02 -6.20 2.64
CA LYS A 207 3.87 -7.06 2.21
C LYS A 207 2.55 -6.34 2.47
N LEU A 208 2.38 -5.72 3.64
CA LEU A 208 1.17 -4.99 4.00
C LEU A 208 0.92 -3.79 3.07
N TRP A 209 1.94 -3.03 2.71
CA TRP A 209 1.81 -1.92 1.74
C TRP A 209 1.32 -2.41 0.39
N SER A 210 1.97 -3.43 -0.18
CA SER A 210 1.58 -4.01 -1.46
C SER A 210 0.13 -4.53 -1.41
N LEU A 211 -0.24 -5.22 -0.33
CA LEU A 211 -1.61 -5.71 -0.12
C LEU A 211 -2.63 -4.58 -0.01
N LEU A 212 -2.38 -3.56 0.81
CA LEU A 212 -3.29 -2.43 1.01
C LEU A 212 -3.49 -1.65 -0.29
N ILE A 213 -2.42 -1.43 -1.06
CA ILE A 213 -2.48 -0.74 -2.35
C ILE A 213 -3.26 -1.57 -3.37
N SER A 214 -3.02 -2.88 -3.43
CA SER A 214 -3.74 -3.79 -4.34
C SER A 214 -5.22 -3.87 -3.99
N GLN A 215 -5.56 -4.06 -2.71
CA GLN A 215 -6.95 -4.09 -2.24
C GLN A 215 -7.67 -2.76 -2.49
N TRP A 216 -7.00 -1.63 -2.22
CA TRP A 216 -7.53 -0.32 -2.53
C TRP A 216 -7.81 -0.19 -4.03
N ARG A 217 -6.85 -0.54 -4.89
CA ARG A 217 -7.00 -0.49 -6.35
C ARG A 217 -8.19 -1.32 -6.80
N ASP A 218 -8.29 -2.57 -6.36
CA ASP A 218 -9.33 -3.50 -6.75
C ASP A 218 -10.71 -3.01 -6.31
N HIS A 219 -10.80 -2.44 -5.10
CA HIS A 219 -12.04 -1.85 -4.59
C HIS A 219 -12.48 -0.61 -5.39
N ILE A 220 -11.55 0.25 -5.80
CA ILE A 220 -11.87 1.39 -6.66
C ILE A 220 -12.27 0.92 -8.06
N ALA A 221 -11.59 -0.08 -8.63
CA ALA A 221 -11.97 -0.66 -9.92
C ALA A 221 -13.39 -1.27 -9.86
N GLU A 222 -13.71 -2.03 -8.79
CA GLU A 222 -15.05 -2.57 -8.53
C GLU A 222 -16.10 -1.46 -8.46
N LEU A 223 -15.82 -0.36 -7.73
CA LEU A 223 -16.69 0.80 -7.66
C LEU A 223 -16.97 1.38 -9.04
N LEU A 224 -15.94 1.62 -9.86
CA LEU A 224 -16.10 2.24 -11.17
C LEU A 224 -16.87 1.33 -12.13
N LEU A 225 -16.62 0.03 -12.11
CA LEU A 225 -17.35 -0.95 -12.90
C LEU A 225 -18.84 -0.96 -12.55
N ARG A 226 -19.17 -1.07 -11.26
CA ARG A 226 -20.56 -1.05 -10.80
C ARG A 226 -21.24 0.28 -11.06
N PHE A 227 -20.57 1.39 -10.78
CA PHE A 227 -21.09 2.71 -11.07
C PHE A 227 -21.41 2.88 -12.56
N SER A 228 -20.50 2.45 -13.44
CA SER A 228 -20.73 2.48 -14.89
C SER A 228 -21.95 1.65 -15.28
N ALA A 229 -22.03 0.40 -14.81
CA ALA A 229 -23.13 -0.51 -15.14
C ALA A 229 -24.49 -0.01 -14.63
N ASP A 230 -24.51 0.53 -13.41
CA ASP A 230 -25.76 0.85 -12.70
C ASP A 230 -26.22 2.31 -12.88
N ARG A 231 -25.44 3.17 -13.56
CA ARG A 231 -25.72 4.62 -13.64
C ARG A 231 -27.14 4.96 -14.12
N VAL A 232 -27.68 4.22 -15.08
CA VAL A 232 -29.04 4.42 -15.61
C VAL A 232 -30.09 4.02 -14.57
N ALA A 233 -29.89 2.88 -13.90
CA ALA A 233 -30.79 2.42 -12.86
C ALA A 233 -30.78 3.37 -11.65
N VAL A 234 -29.60 3.83 -11.24
CA VAL A 234 -29.41 4.81 -10.16
C VAL A 234 -30.09 6.14 -10.52
N SER A 235 -29.89 6.63 -11.74
CA SER A 235 -30.52 7.85 -12.25
C SER A 235 -32.06 7.79 -12.17
N ARG A 236 -32.64 6.71 -12.68
CA ARG A 236 -34.10 6.50 -12.66
C ARG A 236 -34.65 6.33 -11.23
N THR A 237 -33.95 5.57 -10.39
CA THR A 237 -34.43 5.21 -9.05
C THR A 237 -34.34 6.37 -8.06
N PHE A 238 -33.24 7.12 -8.08
CA PHE A 238 -32.95 8.10 -7.02
C PHE A 238 -33.09 9.56 -7.48
N PHE A 239 -33.03 9.84 -8.78
CA PHE A 239 -32.85 11.21 -9.27
C PHE A 239 -33.81 11.64 -10.36
N ALA A 240 -34.98 10.99 -10.48
CA ALA A 240 -36.01 11.31 -11.48
C ALA A 240 -35.43 11.36 -12.91
N ALA A 241 -34.60 10.35 -13.26
CA ALA A 241 -33.90 10.24 -14.53
C ALA A 241 -32.91 11.37 -14.85
N ARG A 242 -32.53 12.21 -13.86
CA ARG A 242 -31.42 13.16 -14.04
C ARG A 242 -30.10 12.41 -14.21
N PRO A 243 -29.22 12.81 -15.16
CA PRO A 243 -28.00 12.08 -15.47
C PRO A 243 -27.05 11.89 -14.28
N VAL A 244 -26.41 10.72 -14.23
CA VAL A 244 -25.41 10.32 -13.21
C VAL A 244 -24.15 9.88 -13.95
N ASP A 245 -23.49 10.86 -14.59
CA ASP A 245 -22.45 10.55 -15.58
C ASP A 245 -21.04 10.51 -14.99
N LYS A 246 -20.79 11.33 -13.97
CA LYS A 246 -19.47 11.49 -13.35
C LYS A 246 -19.55 11.60 -11.84
N ILE A 247 -18.50 11.10 -11.21
CA ILE A 247 -18.20 11.26 -9.79
C ILE A 247 -17.35 12.54 -9.66
N LEU A 248 -18.00 13.62 -9.25
CA LEU A 248 -17.39 14.94 -9.08
C LEU A 248 -16.43 14.95 -7.88
N ASN A 249 -16.82 14.27 -6.81
CA ASN A 249 -16.06 14.16 -5.58
C ASN A 249 -16.44 12.85 -4.87
N ILE A 250 -15.54 12.38 -4.01
CA ILE A 250 -15.72 11.14 -3.26
C ILE A 250 -15.19 11.30 -1.84
N ARG A 251 -15.99 10.84 -0.87
CA ARG A 251 -15.57 10.72 0.53
C ARG A 251 -15.55 9.24 0.91
N PRO A 252 -14.38 8.58 0.83
CA PRO A 252 -14.23 7.20 1.26
C PRO A 252 -13.99 7.09 2.78
N GLY A 253 -14.11 5.88 3.33
CA GLY A 253 -13.85 5.62 4.74
C GLY A 253 -14.99 6.07 5.66
N LEU A 254 -16.25 5.91 5.24
CA LEU A 254 -17.43 6.28 6.03
C LEU A 254 -17.94 5.15 6.94
N SER A 255 -17.29 4.00 6.93
CA SER A 255 -17.54 2.89 7.83
C SER A 255 -16.21 2.23 8.18
N ASP A 256 -16.23 1.30 9.12
CA ASP A 256 -15.08 0.44 9.33
C ASP A 256 -14.77 -0.37 8.06
N PRO A 257 -13.48 -0.54 7.73
CA PRO A 257 -13.08 -1.39 6.61
C PRO A 257 -13.33 -2.86 6.93
N HIS A 258 -13.99 -3.57 6.01
CA HIS A 258 -14.22 -5.01 6.10
C HIS A 258 -13.88 -5.67 4.76
N ASN A 259 -13.83 -7.00 4.71
CA ASN A 259 -13.73 -7.78 3.46
C ASN A 259 -12.67 -7.24 2.49
N LYS A 260 -11.39 -7.24 2.91
CA LYS A 260 -10.25 -6.72 2.14
C LYS A 260 -10.29 -5.19 1.93
N GLY A 261 -10.55 -4.45 3.01
CA GLY A 261 -10.46 -3.00 3.02
C GLY A 261 -11.63 -2.23 2.40
N ARG A 262 -12.72 -2.92 2.03
CA ARG A 262 -13.95 -2.29 1.54
C ARG A 262 -14.60 -1.47 2.65
N SER A 263 -14.98 -0.23 2.35
CA SER A 263 -15.77 0.60 3.27
C SER A 263 -16.87 1.34 2.51
N VAL A 264 -17.84 1.87 3.25
CA VAL A 264 -18.83 2.79 2.69
C VAL A 264 -18.15 4.05 2.14
N MET A 265 -18.64 4.52 0.99
CA MET A 265 -18.18 5.74 0.33
C MET A 265 -19.37 6.63 -0.03
N LEU A 266 -19.20 7.95 0.09
CA LEU A 266 -20.14 8.93 -0.45
C LEU A 266 -19.62 9.40 -1.81
N LEU A 267 -20.42 9.21 -2.86
CA LEU A 267 -20.16 9.68 -4.21
C LEU A 267 -20.97 10.96 -4.44
N GLN A 268 -20.34 12.04 -4.85
CA GLN A 268 -21.05 13.26 -5.24
C GLN A 268 -21.12 13.32 -6.76
N CYS A 269 -22.34 13.37 -7.30
CA CYS A 269 -22.62 13.49 -8.73
C CYS A 269 -23.34 14.84 -8.97
N HIS A 270 -23.59 15.20 -10.24
CA HIS A 270 -24.33 16.42 -10.57
C HIS A 270 -25.76 16.43 -10.00
N ALA A 271 -26.45 15.29 -10.05
CA ALA A 271 -27.85 15.22 -9.61
C ALA A 271 -28.01 15.33 -8.09
N SER A 272 -27.16 14.63 -7.33
CA SER A 272 -27.04 14.67 -5.86
C SER A 272 -25.90 13.73 -5.41
N SER A 273 -25.87 13.39 -4.13
CA SER A 273 -24.94 12.41 -3.56
C SER A 273 -25.55 11.02 -3.40
N ILE A 274 -24.71 9.98 -3.53
CA ILE A 274 -25.07 8.56 -3.40
C ILE A 274 -24.18 7.92 -2.32
N ILE A 275 -24.76 7.11 -1.45
CA ILE A 275 -23.99 6.24 -0.56
C ILE A 275 -23.74 4.91 -1.26
N TYR A 276 -22.48 4.64 -1.58
CA TYR A 276 -22.02 3.35 -2.07
C TYR A 276 -21.65 2.44 -0.90
N LYS A 277 -22.38 1.33 -0.77
CA LYS A 277 -22.07 0.24 0.15
C LYS A 277 -21.52 -0.95 -0.65
N PRO A 278 -20.25 -1.35 -0.46
CA PRO A 278 -19.65 -2.43 -1.26
C PRO A 278 -20.02 -3.83 -0.72
N ARG A 279 -21.33 -4.10 -0.60
CA ARG A 279 -21.91 -5.38 -0.20
C ARG A 279 -23.32 -5.51 -0.77
N SER A 280 -23.89 -6.72 -0.74
CA SER A 280 -25.28 -6.93 -1.09
C SER A 280 -26.21 -6.08 -0.21
N GLY A 281 -27.21 -5.47 -0.85
CA GLY A 281 -28.32 -4.77 -0.21
C GLY A 281 -29.52 -5.68 0.09
N HIS A 282 -29.41 -6.99 -0.13
CA HIS A 282 -30.52 -7.92 0.06
C HIS A 282 -31.09 -7.88 1.49
N GLY A 283 -30.24 -7.80 2.52
CA GLY A 283 -30.71 -7.66 3.90
C GLY A 283 -31.55 -6.40 4.11
N GLU A 284 -31.14 -5.27 3.53
CA GLU A 284 -31.97 -4.06 3.53
C GLU A 284 -33.27 -4.24 2.74
N GLN A 285 -33.23 -4.90 1.59
CA GLN A 285 -34.41 -5.15 0.78
C GLN A 285 -35.45 -5.99 1.53
N GLU A 286 -35.03 -7.07 2.18
CA GLU A 286 -35.91 -7.92 3.00
C GLU A 286 -36.46 -7.13 4.19
N TRP A 287 -35.61 -6.36 4.88
CA TRP A 287 -36.04 -5.50 5.97
C TRP A 287 -37.09 -4.48 5.52
N PHE A 288 -36.87 -3.76 4.42
CA PHE A 288 -37.85 -2.80 3.90
C PHE A 288 -39.13 -3.49 3.41
N SER A 289 -39.05 -4.71 2.90
CA SER A 289 -40.23 -5.50 2.52
C SER A 289 -41.05 -5.86 3.75
N PHE A 290 -40.39 -6.28 4.83
CA PHE A 290 -41.04 -6.55 6.11
C PHE A 290 -41.68 -5.30 6.72
N ILE A 291 -40.98 -4.16 6.70
CA ILE A 291 -41.55 -2.89 7.18
C ILE A 291 -42.78 -2.48 6.35
N ARG A 292 -42.74 -2.63 5.02
CA ARG A 292 -43.93 -2.36 4.17
C ARG A 292 -45.10 -3.28 4.53
N TYR A 293 -44.84 -4.55 4.79
CA TYR A 293 -45.86 -5.51 5.24
C TYR A 293 -46.50 -5.07 6.57
N LEU A 294 -45.69 -4.71 7.58
CA LEU A 294 -46.20 -4.23 8.87
C LEU A 294 -47.01 -2.93 8.74
N ASN A 295 -46.53 -1.98 7.92
CA ASN A 295 -47.23 -0.72 7.69
C ASN A 295 -48.57 -0.91 6.97
N ALA A 296 -48.63 -1.83 6.00
CA ALA A 296 -49.89 -2.21 5.34
C ALA A 296 -50.87 -2.83 6.33
N GLY A 297 -50.37 -3.59 7.31
CA GLY A 297 -51.15 -4.12 8.43
C GLY A 297 -51.48 -3.13 9.54
N SER A 298 -51.15 -1.83 9.39
CA SER A 298 -51.34 -0.79 10.42
C SER A 298 -50.73 -1.15 11.79
N PHE A 299 -49.64 -1.93 11.80
CA PHE A 299 -48.98 -2.31 13.05
C PHE A 299 -48.50 -1.08 13.82
N ARG A 300 -48.98 -0.91 15.05
CA ARG A 300 -48.55 0.14 15.98
C ARG A 300 -47.75 -0.50 17.12
N PRO A 301 -46.40 -0.41 17.10
CA PRO A 301 -45.62 -0.90 18.23
C PRO A 301 -46.00 -0.10 19.48
N LYS A 302 -46.19 -0.79 20.61
CA LYS A 302 -46.21 -0.14 21.92
C LYS A 302 -44.76 0.25 22.23
N LEU A 303 -44.43 1.52 22.05
CA LEU A 303 -43.17 2.11 22.50
C LEU A 303 -43.23 2.39 24.01
#